data_AF-A0A933REQ5-F1
#
_entry.id   AF-A0A933REQ5-F1
#
_cell.length_a   1.000
_cell.length_b   1.000
_cell.length_c   1.000
_cell.angle_alpha   90.00
_cell.angle_beta   90.00
_cell.angle_gamma   90.00
#
_symmetry.space_group_name_H-M   'P 1'
#
loop_
_entity.id
_entity.type
_entity.pdbx_description
1 polymer ?
#
loop_
_entity_poly.entity_id
_entity_poly.type
_entity_poly.pdbx_seq_one_letter_code
_entity_poly.pdbx_strand_id
1 'polypeptide(L)'
;MADRVLMERLAAGVFDPPVAYRDLADFHLDFARLADEAPEAELRERAERRSGCCAVIGDSGAGKSSLIAAVAASLEPTRFPVRVQGVTTDDVLTREGFALHLGRETLRALEEMPLAGPGGRRLRPAREGLAAGRHQRSGGGSAQVAVPLTPEFRAQVATTAREVTEERDPVRVGQAVAELVAVTEDLGRRLLLVVEDTDVFMPPDPINDAERERPRRFVDQVLGYLAREFPSSALVAVNTRYAGLLPRAVVAQIHVPRIQPHGMALLIEHYAARAGLRLRAGDVIEPEALAYVAGRYAETRDLRRTLELLHRAARKVVGEDRGGRITVGVLHGL
;
A
#
# COMPACT_ATOMS: atom_id res chain seq x y z
N MET A 1 11.31 30.59 19.24
CA MET A 1 11.14 30.83 17.79
C MET A 1 11.37 29.59 16.95
N ALA A 2 12.47 28.83 17.14
CA ALA A 2 12.74 27.60 16.39
C ALA A 2 11.61 26.54 16.55
N ASP A 3 11.11 26.34 17.78
CA ASP A 3 10.09 25.34 18.08
C ASP A 3 8.74 25.65 17.43
N ARG A 4 8.37 26.93 17.32
CA ARG A 4 7.15 27.37 16.65
C ARG A 4 7.19 27.10 15.15
N VAL A 5 8.30 27.47 14.49
CA VAL A 5 8.49 27.21 13.05
C VAL A 5 8.48 25.70 12.77
N LEU A 6 9.06 24.90 13.68
CA LEU A 6 9.00 23.45 13.58
C LEU A 6 7.56 22.93 13.65
N MET A 7 6.78 23.38 14.64
CA MET A 7 5.37 22.99 14.80
C MET A 7 4.49 23.45 13.64
N GLU A 8 4.71 24.66 13.12
CA GLU A 8 4.03 25.16 11.92
C GLU A 8 4.31 24.27 10.69
N ARG A 9 5.54 23.77 10.54
CA ARG A 9 5.87 22.81 9.47
C ARG A 9 5.18 21.47 9.69
N LEU A 10 5.16 20.94 10.92
CA LEU A 10 4.45 19.68 11.22
C LEU A 10 2.94 19.79 10.95
N ALA A 11 2.34 20.90 11.39
CA ALA A 11 0.93 21.22 11.20
C ALA A 11 0.53 21.43 9.72
N ALA A 12 1.50 21.69 8.84
CA ALA A 12 1.27 21.85 7.40
C ALA A 12 1.08 20.52 6.64
N GLY A 13 0.96 19.39 7.35
CA GLY A 13 0.63 18.10 6.74
C GLY A 13 1.75 17.05 6.77
N VAL A 14 2.74 17.19 7.67
CA VAL A 14 3.85 16.21 7.76
C VAL A 14 3.36 14.81 8.12
N PHE A 15 2.28 14.72 8.91
CA PHE A 15 1.67 13.45 9.32
C PHE A 15 0.45 13.09 8.46
N ASP A 16 0.21 13.78 7.34
CA ASP A 16 -0.89 13.40 6.46
C ASP A 16 -0.53 12.08 5.76
N PRO A 17 -1.40 11.05 5.87
CA PRO A 17 -1.14 9.80 5.18
C PRO A 17 -1.18 10.06 3.66
N PRO A 18 -0.29 9.43 2.88
CA PRO A 18 -0.35 9.54 1.42
C PRO A 18 -1.69 9.01 0.91
N VAL A 19 -2.26 9.74 -0.06
CA VAL A 19 -3.57 9.41 -0.65
C VAL A 19 -3.42 8.41 -1.80
N ALA A 20 -2.31 8.48 -2.56
CA ALA A 20 -2.09 7.63 -3.71
C ALA A 20 -1.24 6.40 -3.35
N TYR A 21 -1.65 5.24 -3.86
CA TYR A 21 -0.98 3.95 -3.60
C TYR A 21 0.51 3.95 -3.95
N ARG A 22 0.87 4.54 -5.10
CA ARG A 22 2.27 4.62 -5.57
C ARG A 22 3.18 5.35 -4.58
N ASP A 23 2.62 6.26 -3.79
CA ASP A 23 3.38 7.01 -2.80
C ASP A 23 3.51 6.20 -1.50
N LEU A 24 2.66 5.20 -1.23
CA LEU A 24 2.71 4.41 0.01
C LEU A 24 4.05 3.71 0.23
N ALA A 25 4.68 3.21 -0.84
CA ALA A 25 6.00 2.58 -0.76
C ALA A 25 7.06 3.54 -0.20
N ASP A 26 6.96 4.82 -0.56
CA ASP A 26 7.88 5.87 -0.10
C ASP A 26 7.70 6.21 1.39
N PHE A 27 6.49 6.09 1.91
CA PHE A 27 6.17 6.35 3.33
C PHE A 27 6.23 5.10 4.20
N HIS A 28 6.57 3.94 3.62
CA HIS A 28 6.72 2.71 4.37
C HIS A 28 8.02 2.73 5.18
N LEU A 29 7.91 2.36 6.45
CA LEU A 29 9.05 2.11 7.32
C LEU A 29 9.04 0.64 7.70
N ASP A 30 10.16 -0.04 7.46
CA ASP A 30 10.28 -1.50 7.65
C ASP A 30 9.80 -1.94 9.04
N PHE A 31 8.93 -2.94 9.07
CA PHE A 31 8.41 -3.51 10.30
C PHE A 31 9.51 -4.12 11.17
N ALA A 32 10.64 -4.54 10.59
CA ALA A 32 11.80 -4.99 11.36
C ALA A 32 12.32 -3.91 12.33
N ARG A 33 12.07 -2.62 12.02
CA ARG A 33 12.43 -1.48 12.87
C ARG A 33 11.30 -1.06 13.81
N LEU A 34 10.07 -1.46 13.52
CA LEU A 34 8.86 -1.01 14.23
C LEU A 34 8.30 -2.07 15.19
N ALA A 35 8.51 -3.33 14.88
CA ALA A 35 7.83 -4.47 15.48
C ALA A 35 8.75 -5.64 15.82
N ASP A 36 10.06 -5.53 15.51
CA ASP A 36 11.04 -6.62 15.61
C ASP A 36 10.69 -7.87 14.77
N GLU A 37 9.76 -7.73 13.82
CA GLU A 37 9.33 -8.75 12.86
C GLU A 37 9.54 -8.23 11.44
N ALA A 38 9.89 -9.09 10.48
CA ALA A 38 10.23 -8.70 9.11
C ALA A 38 9.27 -9.29 8.06
N PRO A 39 7.96 -8.96 8.10
CA PRO A 39 6.96 -9.47 7.15
C PRO A 39 7.30 -9.10 5.69
N GLU A 40 8.06 -8.03 5.44
CA GLU A 40 8.51 -7.63 4.10
C GLU A 40 9.33 -8.72 3.43
N ALA A 41 10.21 -9.40 4.18
CA ALA A 41 11.09 -10.43 3.64
C ALA A 41 10.28 -11.66 3.20
N GLU A 42 9.36 -12.13 4.06
CA GLU A 42 8.47 -13.24 3.72
C GLU A 42 7.54 -12.86 2.56
N LEU A 43 6.92 -11.67 2.60
CA LEU A 43 6.00 -11.24 1.55
C LEU A 43 6.70 -11.09 0.20
N ARG A 44 7.95 -10.62 0.18
CA ARG A 44 8.79 -10.57 -1.01
C ARG A 44 9.04 -11.97 -1.57
N GLU A 45 9.44 -12.92 -0.74
CA GLU A 45 9.65 -14.31 -1.17
C GLU A 45 8.39 -14.90 -1.80
N ARG A 46 7.21 -14.66 -1.21
CA ARG A 46 5.91 -15.10 -1.76
C ARG A 46 5.61 -14.43 -3.11
N ALA A 47 5.82 -13.13 -3.21
CA ALA A 47 5.59 -12.37 -4.44
C ALA A 47 6.54 -12.79 -5.58
N GLU A 48 7.77 -13.20 -5.23
CA GLU A 48 8.79 -13.68 -6.19
C GLU A 48 8.51 -15.08 -6.74
N ARG A 49 7.59 -15.84 -6.16
CA ARG A 49 7.19 -17.14 -6.70
C ARG A 49 6.61 -17.01 -8.11
N ARG A 50 6.58 -18.13 -8.83
CA ARG A 50 5.98 -18.18 -10.17
C ARG A 50 4.46 -18.04 -10.10
N SER A 51 3.84 -18.71 -9.13
CA SER A 51 2.41 -18.62 -8.86
C SER A 51 2.12 -18.78 -7.37
N GLY A 52 0.97 -18.28 -6.95
CA GLY A 52 0.46 -18.46 -5.59
C GLY A 52 -0.29 -17.23 -5.08
N CYS A 53 -1.11 -17.43 -4.06
CA CYS A 53 -1.88 -16.38 -3.40
C CYS A 53 -1.38 -16.17 -1.97
N CYS A 54 -1.07 -14.93 -1.62
CA CYS A 54 -0.68 -14.55 -0.27
C CYS A 54 -1.63 -13.47 0.26
N ALA A 55 -2.32 -13.77 1.36
CA ALA A 55 -3.12 -12.81 2.09
C ALA A 55 -2.26 -12.06 3.11
N VAL A 56 -2.28 -10.73 3.05
CA VAL A 56 -1.69 -9.83 4.04
C VAL A 56 -2.79 -9.41 5.02
N ILE A 57 -2.72 -9.91 6.25
CA ILE A 57 -3.80 -9.86 7.22
C ILE A 57 -3.54 -8.77 8.25
N GLY A 58 -4.51 -7.89 8.47
CA GLY A 58 -4.42 -6.86 9.49
C GLY A 58 -5.69 -6.03 9.60
N ASP A 59 -5.82 -5.30 10.71
CA ASP A 59 -6.96 -4.42 10.96
C ASP A 59 -6.99 -3.24 9.97
N SER A 60 -8.11 -2.51 9.91
CA SER A 60 -8.16 -1.30 9.09
C SER A 60 -7.15 -0.27 9.61
N GLY A 61 -6.40 0.35 8.69
CA GLY A 61 -5.34 1.28 9.06
C GLY A 61 -4.06 0.65 9.64
N ALA A 62 -3.94 -0.69 9.69
CA ALA A 62 -2.76 -1.35 10.27
C ALA A 62 -1.47 -1.26 9.43
N GLY A 63 -1.54 -0.80 8.17
CA GLY A 63 -0.38 -0.73 7.26
C GLY A 63 -0.29 -1.85 6.22
N LYS A 64 -1.40 -2.56 5.94
CA LYS A 64 -1.44 -3.60 4.88
C LYS A 64 -1.00 -3.06 3.51
N SER A 65 -1.64 -1.99 3.04
CA SER A 65 -1.35 -1.41 1.73
C SER A 65 0.05 -0.81 1.65
N SER A 66 0.59 -0.24 2.73
CA SER A 66 1.98 0.25 2.73
C SER A 66 2.99 -0.88 2.64
N LEU A 67 2.75 -1.99 3.35
CA LEU A 67 3.56 -3.20 3.26
C LEU A 67 3.53 -3.80 1.84
N ILE A 68 2.34 -3.97 1.26
CA ILE A 68 2.19 -4.50 -0.09
C ILE A 68 2.85 -3.56 -1.11
N ALA A 69 2.63 -2.25 -1.00
CA ALA A 69 3.23 -1.26 -1.90
C ALA A 69 4.75 -1.27 -1.83
N ALA A 70 5.34 -1.31 -0.63
CA ALA A 70 6.78 -1.36 -0.44
C ALA A 70 7.40 -2.63 -1.04
N VAL A 71 6.76 -3.79 -0.86
CA VAL A 71 7.22 -5.04 -1.46
C VAL A 71 7.08 -5.00 -2.98
N ALA A 72 5.91 -4.62 -3.50
CA ALA A 72 5.65 -4.54 -4.94
C ALA A 72 6.66 -3.61 -5.64
N ALA A 73 6.93 -2.45 -5.06
CA ALA A 73 7.91 -1.50 -5.59
C ALA A 73 9.36 -2.04 -5.52
N SER A 74 9.70 -2.82 -4.49
CA SER A 74 11.02 -3.46 -4.37
C SER A 74 11.30 -4.56 -5.40
N LEU A 75 10.27 -5.03 -6.11
CA LEU A 75 10.36 -6.08 -7.13
C LEU A 75 10.52 -5.53 -8.55
N GLU A 76 10.44 -4.22 -8.74
CA GLU A 76 10.77 -3.60 -10.02
C GLU A 76 12.26 -3.74 -10.35
N PRO A 77 12.64 -3.91 -11.64
CA PRO A 77 11.77 -3.91 -12.83
C PRO A 77 11.17 -5.28 -13.17
N THR A 78 11.45 -6.33 -12.40
CA THR A 78 11.12 -7.73 -12.79
C THR A 78 9.64 -8.08 -12.67
N ARG A 79 8.86 -7.23 -11.99
CA ARG A 79 7.42 -7.38 -11.81
C ARG A 79 6.66 -6.21 -12.44
N PHE A 80 5.47 -6.51 -12.93
CA PHE A 80 4.48 -5.54 -13.36
C PHE A 80 3.30 -5.59 -12.39
N PRO A 81 3.26 -4.72 -11.36
CA PRO A 81 2.18 -4.72 -10.39
C PRO A 81 0.90 -4.15 -10.99
N VAL A 82 -0.19 -4.91 -10.92
CA VAL A 82 -1.54 -4.44 -11.27
C VAL A 82 -2.39 -4.42 -10.02
N ARG A 83 -2.82 -3.21 -9.63
CA ARG A 83 -3.68 -3.01 -8.47
C ARG A 83 -5.14 -3.20 -8.88
N VAL A 84 -5.80 -4.20 -8.30
CA VAL A 84 -7.24 -4.42 -8.45
C VAL A 84 -7.95 -3.85 -7.24
N GLN A 85 -8.64 -2.74 -7.44
CA GLN A 85 -9.42 -2.07 -6.41
C GLN A 85 -10.75 -2.78 -6.19
N GLY A 86 -11.22 -2.79 -4.94
CA GLY A 86 -12.55 -3.27 -4.60
C GLY A 86 -13.66 -2.48 -5.31
N VAL A 87 -14.62 -3.19 -5.89
CA VAL A 87 -15.82 -2.58 -6.49
C VAL A 87 -17.08 -3.15 -5.86
N THR A 88 -18.11 -2.32 -5.75
CA THR A 88 -19.37 -2.67 -5.07
C THR A 88 -20.28 -3.59 -5.89
N THR A 89 -19.96 -3.83 -7.17
CA THR A 89 -20.77 -4.71 -8.03
C THR A 89 -20.55 -6.18 -7.69
N ASP A 90 -21.65 -6.94 -7.62
CA ASP A 90 -21.61 -8.37 -7.31
C ASP A 90 -21.04 -9.20 -8.45
N ASP A 91 -21.06 -8.68 -9.69
CA ASP A 91 -20.54 -9.36 -10.87
C ASP A 91 -19.06 -9.76 -10.71
N VAL A 92 -18.27 -8.95 -9.97
CA VAL A 92 -16.84 -9.20 -9.71
C VAL A 92 -16.60 -10.34 -8.71
N LEU A 93 -17.64 -10.83 -8.03
CA LEU A 93 -17.56 -11.99 -7.12
C LEU A 93 -17.74 -13.33 -7.84
N THR A 94 -17.49 -13.34 -9.15
CA THR A 94 -17.37 -14.53 -9.98
C THR A 94 -15.97 -14.59 -10.55
N ARG A 95 -15.52 -15.77 -10.99
CA ARG A 95 -14.23 -15.91 -11.67
C ARG A 95 -14.15 -15.00 -12.90
N GLU A 96 -15.19 -15.04 -13.72
CA GLU A 96 -15.27 -14.33 -14.99
C GLU A 96 -15.31 -12.82 -14.76
N GLY A 97 -16.20 -12.36 -13.87
CA GLY A 97 -16.29 -10.93 -13.57
C GLY A 97 -15.02 -10.38 -12.92
N PHE A 98 -14.33 -11.16 -12.08
CA PHE A 98 -13.03 -10.77 -11.56
C PHE A 98 -11.96 -10.69 -12.66
N ALA A 99 -11.93 -11.63 -13.60
CA ALA A 99 -11.02 -11.59 -14.75
C ALA A 99 -11.26 -10.37 -15.65
N LEU A 100 -12.53 -10.04 -15.94
CA LEU A 100 -12.89 -8.82 -16.67
C LEU A 100 -12.41 -7.56 -15.93
N HIS A 101 -12.58 -7.54 -14.60
CA HIS A 101 -12.12 -6.43 -13.76
C HIS A 101 -10.59 -6.31 -13.77
N LEU A 102 -9.86 -7.43 -13.69
CA LEU A 102 -8.41 -7.46 -13.86
C LEU A 102 -7.97 -6.86 -15.20
N GLY A 103 -8.63 -7.19 -16.31
CA GLY A 103 -8.31 -6.60 -17.61
C GLY A 103 -8.45 -5.07 -17.61
N ARG A 104 -9.53 -4.55 -17.00
CA ARG A 104 -9.75 -3.09 -16.86
C ARG A 104 -8.70 -2.42 -15.99
N GLU A 105 -8.38 -3.01 -14.84
CA GLU A 105 -7.36 -2.46 -13.93
C GLU A 105 -5.95 -2.57 -14.53
N THR A 106 -5.69 -3.56 -15.39
CA THR A 106 -4.45 -3.66 -16.16
C THR A 106 -4.33 -2.49 -17.14
N LEU A 107 -5.39 -2.17 -17.88
CA LEU A 107 -5.41 -1.01 -18.80
C LEU A 107 -5.17 0.30 -18.03
N ARG A 108 -5.81 0.48 -16.87
CA ARG A 108 -5.56 1.64 -16.00
C ARG A 108 -4.12 1.70 -15.51
N ALA A 109 -3.56 0.58 -15.05
CA ALA A 109 -2.17 0.53 -14.59
C ALA A 109 -1.19 0.93 -15.71
N LEU A 110 -1.45 0.52 -16.95
CA LEU A 110 -0.66 0.96 -18.10
C LEU A 110 -0.76 2.48 -18.30
N GLU A 111 -1.95 3.06 -18.25
CA GLU A 111 -2.17 4.51 -18.40
C GLU A 111 -1.43 5.33 -17.33
N GLU A 112 -1.41 4.85 -16.09
CA GLU A 112 -0.78 5.54 -14.95
C GLU A 112 0.76 5.49 -14.97
N MET A 113 1.36 4.46 -15.58
CA MET A 113 2.82 4.32 -15.62
C MET A 113 3.46 5.24 -16.67
N PRO A 114 4.67 5.78 -16.42
CA PRO A 114 5.37 6.58 -17.42
C PRO A 114 5.90 5.73 -18.59
N LEU A 115 5.94 6.29 -19.79
CA LEU A 115 6.59 5.70 -20.97
C LEU A 115 8.07 6.04 -21.01
N ALA A 116 8.90 5.07 -21.42
CA ALA A 116 10.30 5.35 -21.75
C ALA A 116 10.37 6.26 -22.99
N GLY A 117 10.90 7.47 -22.82
CA GLY A 117 11.09 8.42 -23.94
C GLY A 117 12.25 7.99 -24.87
N PRO A 118 12.31 8.48 -26.14
CA PRO A 118 13.31 8.08 -27.15
C PRO A 118 14.79 8.47 -26.87
N GLY A 119 15.16 8.82 -25.64
CA GLY A 119 16.49 9.36 -25.31
C GLY A 119 16.93 9.09 -23.87
N GLY A 120 16.68 7.87 -23.35
CA GLY A 120 16.92 7.47 -21.96
C GLY A 120 18.36 7.61 -21.47
N ARG A 121 18.71 8.82 -21.05
CA ARG A 121 19.96 9.21 -20.41
C ARG A 121 20.04 8.55 -19.02
N ARG A 122 20.99 7.61 -18.88
CA ARG A 122 21.67 7.12 -17.65
C ARG A 122 20.85 7.20 -16.36
N LEU A 123 20.36 6.05 -15.91
CA LEU A 123 20.09 5.77 -14.50
C LEU A 123 21.32 6.17 -13.67
N ARG A 124 21.21 7.21 -12.82
CA ARG A 124 22.18 7.43 -11.76
C ARG A 124 21.92 6.38 -10.68
N PRO A 125 22.94 5.66 -10.20
CA PRO A 125 22.76 4.74 -9.09
C PRO A 125 22.32 5.51 -7.85
N ALA A 126 21.36 4.95 -7.12
CA ALA A 126 20.78 5.49 -5.89
C ALA A 126 21.73 5.35 -4.69
N ARG A 127 22.96 5.85 -4.80
CA ARG A 127 23.87 6.05 -3.68
C ARG A 127 24.63 7.36 -3.90
N GLU A 128 24.66 8.17 -2.84
CA GLU A 128 25.34 9.48 -2.69
C GLU A 128 24.50 10.73 -3.01
N GLY A 129 24.22 11.52 -1.97
CA GLY A 129 23.55 12.81 -2.06
C GLY A 129 23.20 13.49 -0.73
N LEU A 130 24.02 13.30 0.31
CA LEU A 130 24.09 14.27 1.41
C LEU A 130 24.70 15.57 0.87
N ALA A 131 24.08 16.70 1.25
CA ALA A 131 24.50 18.10 1.01
C ALA A 131 24.07 18.75 -0.32
N ALA A 132 23.02 19.58 -0.26
CA ALA A 132 23.04 21.00 -0.65
C ALA A 132 21.64 21.60 -0.45
N GLY A 133 21.52 22.61 0.41
CA GLY A 133 20.30 23.38 0.59
C GLY A 133 20.26 24.60 -0.34
N ARG A 134 19.07 24.91 -0.89
CA ARG A 134 18.39 26.22 -0.85
C ARG A 134 17.23 26.24 -1.85
N HIS A 135 16.07 26.62 -1.32
CA HIS A 135 14.90 27.22 -1.99
C HIS A 135 14.64 26.90 -3.47
N GLN A 136 13.65 26.01 -3.68
CA GLN A 136 12.65 26.20 -4.73
C GLN A 136 11.33 25.57 -4.29
N ARG A 137 10.27 26.38 -4.29
CA ARG A 137 8.88 25.94 -4.27
C ARG A 137 8.58 25.32 -5.65
N SER A 138 8.69 24.00 -5.77
CA SER A 138 8.12 23.19 -6.84
C SER A 138 8.24 21.74 -6.44
N GLY A 139 7.20 20.93 -6.72
CA GLY A 139 7.02 19.53 -6.30
C GLY A 139 8.30 18.74 -6.07
N GLY A 140 8.53 18.36 -4.81
CA GLY A 140 9.61 17.46 -4.43
C GLY A 140 9.29 16.07 -4.94
N GLY A 141 9.99 15.65 -5.99
CA GLY A 141 9.82 14.36 -6.64
C GLY A 141 10.00 13.19 -5.68
N SER A 142 8.98 12.33 -5.65
CA SER A 142 9.14 10.92 -5.31
C SER A 142 10.07 10.29 -6.33
N ALA A 143 11.20 9.77 -5.88
CA ALA A 143 12.18 9.13 -6.74
C ALA A 143 12.32 7.66 -6.37
N GLN A 144 11.20 6.93 -6.44
CA GLN A 144 11.21 5.71 -7.22
C GLN A 144 10.56 6.04 -8.56
N VAL A 145 11.42 6.26 -9.56
CA VAL A 145 10.99 6.29 -10.96
C VAL A 145 10.54 4.87 -11.27
N ALA A 146 9.25 4.61 -11.15
CA ALA A 146 8.65 3.37 -11.65
C ALA A 146 9.25 3.12 -13.03
N VAL A 147 9.93 1.99 -13.21
CA VAL A 147 10.81 1.82 -14.37
C VAL A 147 9.95 1.96 -15.62
N PRO A 148 10.16 3.01 -16.46
CA PRO A 148 9.20 3.36 -17.49
C PRO A 148 8.93 2.18 -18.40
N LEU A 149 7.67 2.02 -18.81
CA LEU A 149 7.29 0.94 -19.70
C LEU A 149 7.85 1.22 -21.10
N THR A 150 8.31 0.17 -21.78
CA THR A 150 8.61 0.29 -23.21
C THR A 150 7.30 0.47 -23.98
N PRO A 151 7.30 1.18 -25.12
CA PRO A 151 6.11 1.29 -25.96
C PRO A 151 5.58 -0.08 -26.40
N GLU A 152 6.46 -1.02 -26.68
CA GLU A 152 6.13 -2.41 -27.02
C GLU A 152 5.40 -3.11 -25.88
N PHE A 153 5.93 -3.03 -24.65
CA PHE A 153 5.27 -3.63 -23.48
C PHE A 153 3.86 -3.09 -23.31
N ARG A 154 3.72 -1.77 -23.35
CA ARG A 154 2.41 -1.12 -23.22
C ARG A 154 1.46 -1.57 -24.31
N ALA A 155 1.90 -1.58 -25.56
CA ALA A 155 1.03 -1.90 -26.70
C ALA A 155 0.53 -3.35 -26.62
N GLN A 156 1.43 -4.32 -26.41
CA GLN A 156 1.07 -5.74 -26.38
C GLN A 156 0.18 -6.06 -25.17
N VAL A 157 0.58 -5.63 -23.96
CA VAL A 157 -0.21 -5.86 -22.74
C VAL A 157 -1.58 -5.17 -22.83
N ALA A 158 -1.66 -3.98 -23.43
CA ALA A 158 -2.95 -3.32 -23.63
C ALA A 158 -3.86 -4.06 -24.61
N THR A 159 -3.31 -4.65 -25.67
CA THR A 159 -4.09 -5.48 -26.62
C THR A 159 -4.68 -6.68 -25.90
N THR A 160 -3.85 -7.47 -25.22
CA THR A 160 -4.31 -8.67 -24.50
C THR A 160 -5.25 -8.34 -23.34
N ALA A 161 -5.03 -7.22 -22.63
CA ALA A 161 -5.95 -6.77 -21.60
C ALA A 161 -7.32 -6.37 -22.17
N ARG A 162 -7.39 -5.80 -23.38
CA ARG A 162 -8.67 -5.52 -24.05
C ARG A 162 -9.39 -6.81 -24.45
N GLU A 163 -8.67 -7.79 -24.97
CA GLU A 163 -9.23 -9.11 -25.29
C GLU A 163 -9.89 -9.75 -24.07
N VAL A 164 -9.24 -9.69 -22.90
CA VAL A 164 -9.85 -10.12 -21.63
C VAL A 164 -11.17 -9.38 -21.40
N THR A 165 -11.21 -8.05 -21.54
CA THR A 165 -12.41 -7.25 -21.24
C THR A 165 -13.55 -7.38 -22.23
N GLU A 166 -13.27 -7.78 -23.47
CA GLU A 166 -14.24 -7.89 -24.56
C GLU A 166 -14.82 -9.31 -24.70
N GLU A 167 -14.12 -10.32 -24.14
CA GLU A 167 -14.53 -11.71 -24.19
C GLU A 167 -15.80 -11.97 -23.33
N ARG A 168 -16.71 -12.78 -23.89
CA ARG A 168 -18.00 -13.12 -23.29
C ARG A 168 -18.13 -14.59 -22.94
N ASP A 169 -17.30 -15.46 -23.53
CA ASP A 169 -17.25 -16.88 -23.20
C ASP A 169 -16.37 -17.11 -21.95
N PRO A 170 -16.93 -17.62 -20.83
CA PRO A 170 -16.21 -17.88 -19.59
C PRO A 170 -14.91 -18.68 -19.77
N VAL A 171 -14.91 -19.67 -20.66
CA VAL A 171 -13.74 -20.52 -20.90
C VAL A 171 -12.62 -19.71 -21.55
N ARG A 172 -12.98 -18.85 -22.51
CA ARG A 172 -12.04 -17.99 -23.22
C ARG A 172 -11.53 -16.84 -22.37
N VAL A 173 -12.33 -16.32 -21.44
CA VAL A 173 -11.87 -15.32 -20.46
C VAL A 173 -10.68 -15.85 -19.67
N GLY A 174 -10.75 -17.10 -19.20
CA GLY A 174 -9.62 -17.74 -18.50
C GLY A 174 -8.37 -17.88 -19.36
N GLN A 175 -8.53 -18.22 -20.65
CA GLN A 175 -7.42 -18.30 -21.61
C GLN A 175 -6.80 -16.93 -21.88
N ALA A 176 -7.62 -15.90 -22.09
CA ALA A 176 -7.16 -14.54 -22.30
C ALA A 176 -6.37 -13.99 -21.09
N VAL A 177 -6.76 -14.32 -19.86
CA VAL A 177 -5.98 -13.96 -18.66
C VAL A 177 -4.64 -14.70 -18.64
N ALA A 178 -4.61 -15.98 -19.00
CA ALA A 178 -3.35 -16.72 -19.06
C ALA A 178 -2.40 -16.16 -20.12
N GLU A 179 -2.94 -15.75 -21.27
CA GLU A 179 -2.19 -15.05 -22.32
C GLU A 179 -1.68 -13.68 -21.87
N LEU A 180 -2.51 -12.92 -21.13
CA LEU A 180 -2.08 -11.65 -20.53
C LEU A 180 -0.87 -11.85 -19.61
N VAL A 181 -0.89 -12.88 -18.76
CA VAL A 181 0.24 -13.21 -17.89
C VAL A 181 1.46 -13.61 -18.72
N ALA A 182 1.28 -14.47 -19.72
CA ALA A 182 2.37 -14.93 -20.60
C ALA A 182 3.06 -13.76 -21.32
N VAL A 183 2.29 -12.85 -21.93
CA VAL A 183 2.82 -11.65 -22.60
C VAL A 183 3.67 -10.80 -21.66
N THR A 184 3.22 -10.59 -20.41
CA THR A 184 4.01 -9.83 -19.43
C THR A 184 5.33 -10.54 -19.09
N GLU A 185 5.31 -11.87 -18.95
CA GLU A 185 6.52 -12.68 -18.68
C GLU A 185 7.49 -12.68 -19.87
N ASP A 186 6.99 -12.85 -21.10
CA ASP A 186 7.78 -12.85 -22.34
C ASP A 186 8.48 -11.51 -22.56
N LEU A 187 7.85 -10.42 -22.13
CA LEU A 187 8.42 -9.06 -22.14
C LEU A 187 9.31 -8.77 -20.92
N GLY A 188 9.61 -9.77 -20.10
CA GLY A 188 10.57 -9.70 -18.99
C GLY A 188 10.03 -9.06 -17.71
N ARG A 189 8.72 -8.83 -17.58
CA ARG A 189 8.10 -8.32 -16.33
C ARG A 189 6.89 -9.16 -15.95
N ARG A 190 7.07 -10.14 -15.07
CA ARG A 190 5.94 -10.99 -14.64
C ARG A 190 4.86 -10.16 -13.97
N LEU A 191 3.60 -10.37 -14.37
CA LEU A 191 2.45 -9.78 -13.70
C LEU A 191 2.47 -10.08 -12.19
N LEU A 192 2.25 -9.08 -11.35
CA LEU A 192 2.01 -9.24 -9.92
C LEU A 192 0.65 -8.66 -9.61
N LEU A 193 -0.29 -9.51 -9.21
CA LEU A 193 -1.63 -9.03 -8.88
C LEU A 193 -1.65 -8.50 -7.45
N VAL A 194 -2.20 -7.31 -7.24
CA VAL A 194 -2.36 -6.69 -5.93
C VAL A 194 -3.83 -6.36 -5.71
N VAL A 195 -4.52 -7.15 -4.90
CA VAL A 195 -5.94 -6.95 -4.58
C VAL A 195 -6.06 -6.19 -3.26
N GLU A 196 -6.51 -4.94 -3.35
CA GLU A 196 -6.67 -4.05 -2.19
C GLU A 196 -8.12 -3.60 -2.02
N ASP A 197 -8.37 -2.86 -0.94
CA ASP A 197 -9.70 -2.36 -0.58
C ASP A 197 -10.75 -3.49 -0.54
N THR A 198 -10.32 -4.68 -0.11
CA THR A 198 -11.18 -5.86 -0.01
C THR A 198 -12.30 -5.70 1.00
N ASP A 199 -12.29 -4.65 1.83
CA ASP A 199 -13.39 -4.31 2.71
C ASP A 199 -14.69 -4.08 1.92
N VAL A 200 -14.62 -3.72 0.62
CA VAL A 200 -15.80 -3.65 -0.26
C VAL A 200 -16.40 -5.03 -0.54
N PHE A 201 -15.55 -6.07 -0.66
CA PHE A 201 -15.99 -7.45 -0.82
C PHE A 201 -16.29 -8.13 0.51
N MET A 202 -15.68 -7.62 1.58
CA MET A 202 -15.74 -8.17 2.91
C MET A 202 -16.01 -7.03 3.93
N PRO A 203 -17.26 -6.55 4.07
CA PRO A 203 -17.58 -5.30 4.80
C PRO A 203 -17.55 -5.41 6.34
N PRO A 204 -16.83 -4.51 7.08
CA PRO A 204 -16.58 -4.55 8.54
C PRO A 204 -17.78 -4.90 9.40
N ASP A 205 -18.89 -4.28 9.03
CA ASP A 205 -20.13 -4.31 9.77
C ASP A 205 -21.25 -4.52 8.73
N PRO A 206 -21.51 -5.77 8.32
CA PRO A 206 -22.48 -6.05 7.27
C PRO A 206 -23.90 -5.73 7.74
N ILE A 207 -24.61 -4.88 6.99
CA ILE A 207 -25.94 -4.38 7.39
C ILE A 207 -27.10 -5.27 6.90
N ASN A 208 -26.87 -6.18 5.97
CA ASN A 208 -27.88 -7.09 5.40
C ASN A 208 -27.31 -8.50 5.13
N ASP A 209 -28.18 -9.46 4.78
CA ASP A 209 -27.78 -10.85 4.52
C ASP A 209 -26.86 -10.99 3.30
N ALA A 210 -27.09 -10.22 2.24
CA ALA A 210 -26.24 -10.24 1.07
C ALA A 210 -24.79 -9.85 1.40
N GLU A 211 -24.60 -8.81 2.22
CA GLU A 211 -23.30 -8.39 2.73
C GLU A 211 -22.66 -9.40 3.69
N ARG A 212 -23.47 -10.16 4.45
CA ARG A 212 -22.97 -11.25 5.30
C ARG A 212 -22.44 -12.43 4.48
N GLU A 213 -23.03 -12.70 3.31
CA GLU A 213 -22.58 -13.77 2.41
C GLU A 213 -21.41 -13.35 1.51
N ARG A 214 -21.30 -12.06 1.17
CA ARG A 214 -20.28 -11.50 0.28
C ARG A 214 -18.84 -11.97 0.60
N PRO A 215 -18.37 -11.99 1.86
CA PRO A 215 -17.02 -12.47 2.20
C PRO A 215 -16.79 -13.92 1.80
N ARG A 216 -17.79 -14.80 1.99
CA ARG A 216 -17.67 -16.21 1.60
C ARG A 216 -17.58 -16.36 0.10
N ARG A 217 -18.42 -15.65 -0.65
CA ARG A 217 -18.36 -15.64 -2.13
C ARG A 217 -17.01 -15.14 -2.63
N PHE A 218 -16.48 -14.05 -2.06
CA PHE A 218 -15.15 -13.55 -2.41
C PHE A 218 -14.06 -14.60 -2.15
N VAL A 219 -14.08 -15.24 -0.98
CA VAL A 219 -13.10 -16.29 -0.64
C VAL A 219 -13.23 -17.49 -1.58
N ASP A 220 -14.43 -18.00 -1.80
CA ASP A 220 -14.65 -19.22 -2.58
C ASP A 220 -14.39 -19.01 -4.07
N GLN A 221 -14.87 -17.90 -4.63
CA GLN A 221 -14.83 -17.64 -6.07
C GLN A 221 -13.55 -16.91 -6.49
N VAL A 222 -13.16 -15.84 -5.78
CA VAL A 222 -12.02 -15.01 -6.18
C VAL A 222 -10.73 -15.56 -5.58
N LEU A 223 -10.64 -15.73 -4.26
CA LEU A 223 -9.40 -16.26 -3.67
C LEU A 223 -9.15 -17.70 -4.05
N GLY A 224 -10.21 -18.51 -4.21
CA GLY A 224 -10.13 -19.86 -4.75
C GLY A 224 -9.48 -19.88 -6.14
N TYR A 225 -9.96 -19.04 -7.05
CA TYR A 225 -9.37 -18.86 -8.39
C TYR A 225 -7.91 -18.39 -8.31
N LEU A 226 -7.61 -17.33 -7.54
CA LEU A 226 -6.26 -16.79 -7.40
C LEU A 226 -5.26 -17.79 -6.83
N ALA A 227 -5.69 -18.63 -5.89
CA ALA A 227 -4.82 -19.59 -5.23
C ALA A 227 -4.54 -20.84 -6.07
N ARG A 228 -5.48 -21.25 -6.94
CA ARG A 228 -5.44 -22.55 -7.62
C ARG A 228 -5.20 -22.47 -9.12
N GLU A 229 -5.66 -21.41 -9.77
CA GLU A 229 -5.77 -21.34 -11.23
C GLU A 229 -5.06 -20.13 -11.82
N PHE A 230 -4.92 -19.03 -11.08
CA PHE A 230 -4.27 -17.84 -11.60
C PHE A 230 -2.78 -18.10 -11.86
N PRO A 231 -2.27 -17.88 -13.09
CA PRO A 231 -0.94 -18.32 -13.51
C PRO A 231 0.18 -17.36 -13.07
N SER A 232 -0.04 -16.54 -12.04
CA SER A 232 0.98 -15.67 -11.45
C SER A 232 0.80 -15.52 -9.94
N SER A 233 1.64 -14.70 -9.32
CA SER A 233 1.55 -14.36 -7.90
C SER A 233 0.49 -13.29 -7.65
N ALA A 234 -0.26 -13.45 -6.57
CA ALA A 234 -1.25 -12.50 -6.09
C ALA A 234 -1.01 -12.16 -4.61
N LEU A 235 -1.05 -10.87 -4.29
CA LEU A 235 -1.05 -10.33 -2.93
C LEU A 235 -2.44 -9.76 -2.65
N VAL A 236 -3.05 -10.16 -1.54
CA VAL A 236 -4.41 -9.72 -1.20
C VAL A 236 -4.42 -9.14 0.20
N ALA A 237 -4.81 -7.87 0.35
CA ALA A 237 -5.06 -7.31 1.67
C ALA A 237 -6.32 -7.96 2.26
N VAL A 238 -6.30 -8.42 3.51
CA VAL A 238 -7.48 -9.01 4.18
C VAL A 238 -7.63 -8.47 5.59
N ASN A 239 -8.85 -8.14 5.99
CA ASN A 239 -9.15 -7.74 7.35
C ASN A 239 -9.01 -8.91 8.34
N THR A 240 -8.39 -8.68 9.51
CA THR A 240 -8.14 -9.72 10.53
C THR A 240 -9.36 -10.58 10.85
N ARG A 241 -10.56 -9.98 10.91
CA ARG A 241 -11.78 -10.72 11.27
C ARG A 241 -12.17 -11.82 10.27
N TYR A 242 -11.64 -11.79 9.05
CA TYR A 242 -11.88 -12.85 8.06
C TYR A 242 -10.72 -13.80 7.87
N ALA A 243 -9.64 -13.65 8.65
CA ALA A 243 -8.52 -14.59 8.60
C ALA A 243 -8.97 -16.05 8.75
N GLY A 244 -10.02 -16.28 9.55
CA GLY A 244 -10.62 -17.61 9.76
C GLY A 244 -11.38 -18.19 8.54
N LEU A 245 -11.77 -17.37 7.57
CA LEU A 245 -12.42 -17.83 6.34
C LEU A 245 -11.41 -18.30 5.28
N LEU A 246 -10.16 -17.83 5.37
CA LEU A 246 -9.16 -18.07 4.33
C LEU A 246 -8.70 -19.54 4.30
N PRO A 247 -8.65 -20.19 3.12
CA PRO A 247 -8.23 -21.58 3.00
C PRO A 247 -6.70 -21.72 3.13
N ARG A 248 -6.23 -21.93 4.36
CA ARG A 248 -4.79 -22.01 4.74
C ARG A 248 -3.95 -23.00 3.93
N ALA A 249 -4.57 -24.03 3.36
CA ALA A 249 -3.89 -25.03 2.53
C ALA A 249 -3.40 -24.46 1.18
N VAL A 250 -4.03 -23.39 0.68
CA VAL A 250 -3.75 -22.83 -0.65
C VAL A 250 -3.46 -21.33 -0.65
N VAL A 251 -3.83 -20.61 0.42
CA VAL A 251 -3.51 -19.19 0.61
C VAL A 251 -2.51 -19.03 1.75
N ALA A 252 -1.32 -18.55 1.43
CA ALA A 252 -0.34 -18.16 2.44
C ALA A 252 -0.84 -16.95 3.23
N GLN A 253 -0.51 -16.86 4.51
CA GLN A 253 -0.99 -15.80 5.39
C GLN A 253 0.19 -15.10 6.05
N ILE A 254 0.30 -13.79 5.84
CA ILE A 254 1.29 -12.93 6.50
C ILE A 254 0.52 -11.92 7.32
N HIS A 255 0.74 -11.92 8.63
CA HIS A 255 0.11 -10.97 9.51
C HIS A 255 0.92 -9.68 9.57
N VAL A 256 0.25 -8.55 9.52
CA VAL A 256 0.86 -7.26 9.79
C VAL A 256 1.20 -7.19 11.29
N PRO A 257 2.48 -7.05 11.65
CA PRO A 257 2.89 -6.99 13.05
C PRO A 257 2.32 -5.77 13.75
N ARG A 258 2.25 -5.84 15.08
CA ARG A 258 1.91 -4.66 15.89
C ARG A 258 3.15 -3.80 16.06
N ILE A 259 3.01 -2.50 15.83
CA ILE A 259 4.08 -1.54 16.11
C ILE A 259 4.31 -1.49 17.63
N GLN A 260 5.56 -1.67 18.05
CA GLN A 260 5.98 -1.54 19.44
C GLN A 260 5.95 -0.06 19.86
N PRO A 261 5.82 0.25 21.16
CA PRO A 261 5.78 1.64 21.62
C PRO A 261 6.96 2.49 21.15
N HIS A 262 8.17 1.93 21.12
CA HIS A 262 9.36 2.63 20.63
C HIS A 262 9.30 2.91 19.11
N GLY A 263 8.60 2.07 18.35
CA GLY A 263 8.38 2.26 16.92
C GLY A 263 7.57 3.52 16.58
N MET A 264 6.75 4.02 17.53
CA MET A 264 6.00 5.27 17.33
C MET A 264 6.92 6.49 17.21
N ALA A 265 8.01 6.54 17.98
CA ALA A 265 9.02 7.59 17.84
C ALA A 265 9.68 7.54 16.46
N LEU A 266 10.06 6.34 16.01
CA LEU A 266 10.68 6.13 14.70
C LEU A 266 9.75 6.53 13.55
N LEU A 267 8.44 6.31 13.67
CA LEU A 267 7.45 6.76 12.69
C LEU A 267 7.38 8.29 12.63
N ILE A 268 7.32 8.97 13.77
CA ILE A 268 7.32 10.45 13.81
C ILE A 268 8.57 11.00 13.12
N GLU A 269 9.74 10.46 13.45
CA GLU A 269 11.02 10.86 12.86
C GLU A 269 11.08 10.55 11.35
N HIS A 270 10.52 9.42 10.92
CA HIS A 270 10.45 9.04 9.50
C HIS A 270 9.60 10.01 8.68
N TYR A 271 8.38 10.30 9.14
CA TYR A 271 7.49 11.26 8.46
C TYR A 271 8.10 12.67 8.43
N ALA A 272 8.72 13.11 9.53
CA ALA A 272 9.47 14.36 9.57
C ALA A 272 10.63 14.37 8.54
N ALA A 273 11.44 13.31 8.50
CA ALA A 273 12.55 13.18 7.56
C ALA A 273 12.08 13.27 6.10
N ARG A 274 10.95 12.64 5.76
CA ARG A 274 10.33 12.72 4.42
C ARG A 274 9.90 14.13 4.06
N ALA A 275 9.45 14.92 5.03
CA ALA A 275 9.15 16.35 4.86
C ALA A 275 10.39 17.26 4.90
N GLY A 276 11.60 16.69 4.85
CA GLY A 276 12.86 17.44 4.90
C GLY A 276 13.12 18.08 6.27
N LEU A 277 12.62 17.47 7.35
CA LEU A 277 12.89 17.84 8.73
C LEU A 277 13.81 16.81 9.37
N ARG A 278 14.90 17.26 9.99
CA ARG A 278 15.76 16.40 10.81
C ARG A 278 15.50 16.71 12.27
N LEU A 279 14.77 15.84 12.94
CA LEU A 279 14.41 15.97 14.35
C LEU A 279 14.36 14.60 15.01
N ARG A 280 14.44 14.58 16.34
CA ARG A 280 14.06 13.43 17.17
C ARG A 280 12.63 13.59 17.64
N ALA A 281 11.92 12.49 17.88
CA ALA A 281 10.54 12.56 18.37
C ALA A 281 10.44 13.40 19.66
N GLY A 282 11.42 13.29 20.57
CA GLY A 282 11.48 14.07 21.81
C GLY A 282 11.60 15.60 21.64
N ASP A 283 11.94 16.07 20.44
CA ASP A 283 11.98 17.50 20.10
C ASP A 283 10.57 18.04 19.83
N VAL A 284 9.59 17.18 19.53
CA VAL A 284 8.24 17.56 19.08
C VAL A 284 7.13 17.01 19.97
N ILE A 285 7.37 15.93 20.69
CA ILE A 285 6.40 15.30 21.58
C ILE A 285 7.04 14.95 22.92
N GLU A 286 6.34 15.20 24.02
CA GLU A 286 6.81 14.84 25.36
C GLU A 286 6.76 13.32 25.57
N PRO A 287 7.62 12.73 26.42
CA PRO A 287 7.65 11.28 26.63
C PRO A 287 6.30 10.68 27.06
N GLU A 288 5.57 11.36 27.95
CA GLU A 288 4.25 10.92 28.40
C GLU A 288 3.20 11.01 27.27
N ALA A 289 3.28 12.04 26.42
CA ALA A 289 2.43 12.20 25.25
C ALA A 289 2.72 11.13 24.19
N LEU A 290 3.99 10.79 23.98
CA LEU A 290 4.38 9.70 23.10
C LEU A 290 3.89 8.35 23.63
N ALA A 291 4.01 8.10 24.93
CA ALA A 291 3.47 6.90 25.57
C ALA A 291 1.93 6.82 25.41
N TYR A 292 1.23 7.95 25.54
CA TYR A 292 -0.20 8.02 25.29
C TYR A 292 -0.57 7.66 23.84
N VAL A 293 0.14 8.23 22.86
CA VAL A 293 -0.07 7.93 21.43
C VAL A 293 0.19 6.45 21.14
N ALA A 294 1.27 5.89 21.70
CA ALA A 294 1.55 4.46 21.60
C ALA A 294 0.45 3.60 22.22
N GLY A 295 -0.10 4.00 23.38
CA GLY A 295 -1.23 3.34 24.03
C GLY A 295 -2.50 3.36 23.17
N ARG A 296 -2.85 4.53 22.61
CA ARG A 296 -3.99 4.67 21.68
C ARG A 296 -3.83 3.81 20.43
N TYR A 297 -2.62 3.72 19.89
CA TYR A 297 -2.33 2.80 18.80
C TYR A 297 -2.48 1.34 19.24
N ALA A 298 -1.98 0.95 20.42
CA ALA A 298 -2.10 -0.43 20.91
C ALA A 298 -3.56 -0.88 21.07
N GLU A 299 -4.46 0.04 21.44
CA GLU A 299 -5.91 -0.17 21.54
C GLU A 299 -6.59 -0.32 20.18
N THR A 300 -6.28 0.58 19.24
CA THR A 300 -7.02 0.70 17.96
C THR A 300 -6.40 -0.05 16.79
N ARG A 301 -5.07 -0.20 16.81
CA ARG A 301 -4.21 -0.69 15.73
C ARG A 301 -4.37 0.03 14.40
N ASP A 302 -4.82 1.28 14.46
CA ASP A 302 -5.05 2.12 13.30
C ASP A 302 -3.95 3.20 13.24
N LEU A 303 -2.93 2.93 12.42
CA LEU A 303 -1.83 3.88 12.21
C LEU A 303 -2.33 5.17 11.56
N ARG A 304 -3.32 5.08 10.67
CA ARG A 304 -3.89 6.26 9.99
C ARG A 304 -4.51 7.21 11.01
N ARG A 305 -5.38 6.71 11.89
CA ARG A 305 -5.96 7.50 12.99
C ARG A 305 -4.90 8.04 13.94
N THR A 306 -3.85 7.27 14.19
CA THR A 306 -2.73 7.69 15.05
C THR A 306 -1.97 8.87 14.44
N LEU A 307 -1.68 8.83 13.14
CA LEU A 307 -1.06 9.93 12.41
C LEU A 307 -1.97 11.16 12.33
N GLU A 308 -3.28 10.98 12.12
CA GLU A 308 -4.26 12.06 12.16
C GLU A 308 -4.34 12.73 13.55
N LEU A 309 -4.22 11.95 14.62
CA LEU A 309 -4.16 12.48 15.99
C LEU A 309 -2.91 13.37 16.17
N LEU A 310 -1.74 12.92 15.69
CA LEU A 310 -0.52 13.71 15.71
C LEU A 310 -0.63 14.99 14.87
N HIS A 311 -1.24 14.91 13.68
CA HIS A 311 -1.52 16.07 12.84
C HIS A 311 -2.41 17.09 13.58
N ARG A 312 -3.53 16.63 14.17
CA ARG A 312 -4.45 17.49 14.93
C ARG A 312 -3.77 18.11 16.15
N ALA A 313 -2.93 17.35 16.84
CA ALA A 313 -2.16 17.85 17.99
C ALA A 313 -1.18 18.95 17.58
N ALA A 314 -0.42 18.76 16.49
CA ALA A 314 0.47 19.78 15.96
C ALA A 314 -0.28 21.07 15.59
N ARG A 315 -1.44 20.97 14.94
CA ARG A 315 -2.28 22.13 14.62
C ARG A 315 -2.80 22.86 15.86
N LYS A 316 -3.18 22.12 16.89
CA LYS A 316 -3.67 22.71 18.16
C LYS A 316 -2.57 23.48 18.89
N VAL A 317 -1.35 22.92 18.95
CA VAL A 317 -0.17 23.60 19.52
C VAL A 317 0.08 24.95 18.83
N VAL A 318 0.03 24.97 17.48
CA VAL A 318 0.18 26.21 16.69
C VAL A 318 -0.98 27.18 16.93
N GLY A 319 -2.22 26.69 16.96
CA GLY A 319 -3.43 27.52 17.10
C GLY A 319 -3.58 28.19 18.47
N GLU A 320 -3.08 27.56 19.54
CA GLU A 320 -3.10 28.12 20.90
C GLU A 320 -1.93 29.09 21.17
N ASP A 321 -1.08 29.36 20.17
CA ASP A 321 0.21 30.08 20.27
C ASP A 321 1.11 29.57 21.42
N ARG A 322 0.91 28.31 21.80
CA ARG A 322 1.76 27.59 22.73
C ARG A 322 2.97 27.13 21.95
N GLY A 323 4.00 27.97 21.82
CA GLY A 323 5.30 27.48 21.37
C GLY A 323 5.72 26.30 22.26
N GLY A 324 6.06 25.14 21.67
CA GLY A 324 6.46 23.98 22.48
C GLY A 324 6.16 22.64 21.81
N ARG A 325 6.18 21.60 22.64
CA ARG A 325 5.98 20.19 22.25
C ARG A 325 4.53 19.76 22.42
N ILE A 326 4.14 18.70 21.73
CA ILE A 326 2.87 18.01 21.95
C ILE A 326 2.90 17.39 23.35
N THR A 327 1.95 17.78 24.19
CA THR A 327 1.80 17.29 25.57
C THR A 327 0.56 16.39 25.70
N VAL A 328 0.46 15.63 26.79
CA VAL A 328 -0.73 14.82 27.09
C VAL A 328 -1.99 15.69 27.17
N GLY A 329 -1.88 16.88 27.77
CA GLY A 329 -3.01 17.82 27.86
C GLY A 329 -3.55 18.29 26.50
N VAL A 330 -2.67 18.44 25.50
CA VAL A 330 -3.08 18.73 24.12
C VAL A 330 -3.89 17.57 23.55
N LEU A 331 -3.39 16.34 23.72
CA LEU A 331 -3.96 15.11 23.19
C LEU A 331 -5.29 14.73 23.85
N HIS A 332 -5.47 15.00 25.14
CA HIS A 332 -6.74 14.75 25.85
C HIS A 332 -7.87 15.68 25.42
N GLY A 333 -7.54 16.86 24.89
CA GLY A 333 -8.52 17.81 24.39
C GLY A 333 -8.83 17.66 22.89
N LEU A 334 -8.58 16.48 22.30
CA LEU A 334 -8.89 16.09 20.92
C LEU A 334 -9.75 14.83 20.92
#